data_AF-A0A453F8I8-F1
#
_entry.id   AF-A0A453F8I8-F1
#
_cell.length_a   1.000
_cell.length_b   1.000
_cell.length_c   1.000
_cell.angle_alpha   90.00
_cell.angle_beta   90.00
_cell.angle_gamma   90.00
#
_symmetry.space_group_name_H-M   'P 1'
#
loop_
_entity.id
_entity.type
_entity.pdbx_description
1 polymer ?
#
loop_
_entity_poly.entity_id
_entity_poly.type
_entity_poly.pdbx_seq_one_letter_code
_entity_poly.pdbx_strand_id
1 'polypeptide(L)'
;GNTVAAMGSFKGLKQVRKIVEDCIKNIKHPVYHIKELLIKRELAKNPALATESWDRFLPNFKKKNVKQKKPNTKEKKQYTPFPPPQQPSKIDLELESGEYFMSDKKKSAKKWQEKLDKQSEKSEEKKRKREAAFVPPKVRFSFCVFIYVSVGFSFSCRVTKSCYLFQENTAGLSESAKSTNDNEIADITKSLKKKAKKFRNSEAEENVKIESYVASNEESRSKKKRRSSSK
;
A
#
# COMPACT_ATOMS: atom_id res chain seq x y z
N GLY A 1 -48.80 13.10 20.08
CA GLY A 1 -49.57 14.24 19.52
C GLY A 1 -48.63 15.32 19.06
N ASN A 2 -49.10 16.25 18.22
CA ASN A 2 -48.28 17.31 17.62
C ASN A 2 -48.34 18.64 18.39
N THR A 3 -48.85 18.61 19.62
CA THR A 3 -49.14 19.80 20.45
C THR A 3 -48.36 19.74 21.76
N VAL A 4 -47.91 20.90 22.25
CA VAL A 4 -47.27 21.04 23.57
C VAL A 4 -48.17 21.88 24.47
N ALA A 5 -48.63 21.31 25.59
CA ALA A 5 -49.39 22.01 26.62
C ALA A 5 -48.48 22.43 27.77
N ALA A 6 -48.66 23.64 28.31
CA ALA A 6 -47.92 24.14 29.45
C ALA A 6 -48.80 25.05 30.30
N MET A 7 -48.66 24.98 31.63
CA MET A 7 -49.35 25.83 32.61
C MET A 7 -48.31 26.58 33.45
N GLY A 8 -48.57 27.83 33.79
CA GLY A 8 -47.67 28.63 34.62
C GLY A 8 -47.87 30.12 34.47
N SER A 9 -46.94 30.90 35.02
CA SER A 9 -46.98 32.37 34.93
C SER A 9 -46.79 32.85 33.49
N PHE A 10 -47.37 34.01 33.15
CA PHE A 10 -47.31 34.58 31.81
C PHE A 10 -45.88 34.76 31.28
N LYS A 11 -44.94 35.18 32.15
CA LYS A 11 -43.52 35.30 31.80
C LYS A 11 -42.89 33.94 31.48
N GLY A 12 -43.25 32.88 32.22
CA GLY A 12 -42.81 31.52 31.96
C GLY A 12 -43.38 30.96 30.66
N LEU A 13 -44.67 31.20 30.37
CA LEU A 13 -45.31 30.76 29.13
C LEU A 13 -44.67 31.39 27.88
N LYS A 14 -44.28 32.67 27.94
CA LYS A 14 -43.51 33.30 26.86
C LYS A 14 -42.16 32.63 26.63
N GLN A 15 -41.47 32.23 27.71
CA GLN A 15 -40.19 31.53 27.62
C GLN A 15 -40.37 30.13 27.00
N VAL A 16 -41.33 29.35 27.49
CA VAL A 16 -41.63 28.00 27.00
C VAL A 16 -42.00 28.04 25.51
N ARG A 17 -42.87 28.97 25.10
CA ARG A 17 -43.23 29.16 23.69
C ARG A 17 -41.99 29.37 22.81
N LYS A 18 -41.09 30.27 23.22
CA LYS A 18 -39.85 30.55 22.47
C LYS A 18 -38.96 29.31 22.37
N ILE A 19 -38.79 28.58 23.47
CA ILE A 19 -37.98 27.35 23.50
C ILE A 19 -38.55 26.33 22.52
N VAL A 20 -39.85 26.07 22.56
CA VAL A 20 -40.50 25.08 21.69
C VAL A 20 -40.36 25.46 20.21
N GLU A 21 -40.63 26.72 19.86
CA GLU A 21 -40.48 27.20 18.48
C GLU A 21 -39.03 27.10 17.96
N ASP A 22 -38.04 27.49 18.78
CA ASP A 22 -36.61 27.45 18.42
C ASP A 22 -36.10 26.00 18.27
N CYS A 23 -36.64 25.07 19.06
CA CYS A 23 -36.33 23.64 18.97
C CYS A 23 -36.92 23.02 17.69
N ILE A 24 -38.17 23.34 17.35
CA ILE A 24 -38.83 22.85 16.13
C ILE A 24 -38.12 23.36 14.88
N LYS A 25 -37.70 24.63 14.88
CA LYS A 25 -36.95 25.24 13.75
C LYS A 25 -35.48 24.79 13.67
N ASN A 26 -35.02 23.96 14.61
CA ASN A 26 -33.63 23.53 14.75
C ASN A 26 -32.63 24.71 14.77
N ILE A 27 -33.04 25.81 15.41
CA ILE A 27 -32.20 27.00 15.57
C ILE A 27 -31.29 26.82 16.79
N LYS A 28 -31.87 26.37 17.91
CA LYS A 28 -31.18 26.06 19.16
C LYS A 28 -31.76 24.78 19.75
N HIS A 29 -30.88 23.91 20.25
CA HIS A 29 -31.26 22.73 21.03
C HIS A 29 -31.77 23.17 22.42
N PRO A 30 -32.78 22.50 23.02
CA PRO A 30 -33.39 22.94 24.29
C PRO A 30 -32.39 23.07 25.44
N VAL A 31 -31.33 22.26 25.43
CA VAL A 31 -30.22 22.34 26.41
C VAL A 31 -29.57 23.73 26.45
N TYR A 32 -29.46 24.43 25.32
CA TYR A 32 -28.89 25.78 25.29
C TYR A 32 -29.82 26.80 25.93
N HIS A 33 -31.12 26.70 25.70
CA HIS A 33 -32.09 27.56 26.37
C HIS A 33 -32.12 27.33 27.89
N ILE A 34 -31.99 26.08 28.33
CA ILE A 34 -31.89 25.77 29.77
C ILE A 34 -30.65 26.45 30.36
N LYS A 35 -29.49 26.37 29.69
CA LYS A 35 -28.27 27.06 30.13
C LYS A 35 -28.43 28.58 30.18
N GLU A 36 -29.05 29.18 29.16
CA GLU A 36 -29.36 30.62 29.14
C GLU A 36 -30.28 31.02 30.31
N LEU A 37 -31.31 30.23 30.61
CA LEU A 37 -32.22 30.50 31.73
C LEU A 37 -31.54 30.39 33.08
N LEU A 38 -30.64 29.42 33.26
CA LEU A 38 -29.84 29.28 34.47
C LEU A 38 -28.95 30.51 34.69
N ILE A 39 -28.20 30.92 33.66
CA ILE A 39 -27.32 32.09 33.74
C ILE A 39 -28.13 33.36 34.03
N LYS A 40 -29.28 33.55 33.37
CA LYS A 40 -30.17 34.70 33.64
C LYS A 40 -30.68 34.74 35.07
N ARG A 41 -31.00 33.58 35.67
CA ARG A 41 -31.43 33.51 37.07
C ARG A 41 -30.31 33.89 38.02
N GLU A 42 -29.08 33.47 37.75
CA GLU A 42 -27.92 33.86 38.57
C GLU A 42 -27.58 35.34 38.42
N LEU A 43 -27.60 35.88 37.19
CA LEU A 43 -27.36 37.31 36.94
C LEU A 43 -28.42 38.21 37.58
N ALA A 44 -29.69 37.78 37.57
CA ALA A 44 -30.79 38.54 38.19
C ALA A 44 -30.65 38.68 39.71
N LYS A 45 -29.89 37.80 40.37
CA LYS A 45 -29.62 37.92 41.82
C LYS A 45 -28.63 39.05 42.13
N ASN A 46 -27.80 39.44 41.16
CA ASN A 46 -26.78 40.47 41.36
C ASN A 46 -27.36 41.87 41.06
N PRO A 47 -27.49 42.75 42.06
CA PRO A 47 -28.10 44.07 41.85
C PRO A 47 -27.22 45.02 41.01
N ALA A 48 -25.89 44.84 41.03
CA ALA A 48 -24.94 45.68 40.30
C ALA A 48 -25.10 45.62 38.76
N LEU A 49 -25.56 44.48 38.22
CA LEU A 49 -25.68 44.24 36.78
C LEU A 49 -27.14 44.32 36.30
N ALA A 50 -28.07 44.80 37.13
CA ALA A 50 -29.49 44.86 36.79
C ALA A 50 -29.80 45.88 35.69
N THR A 51 -29.02 46.96 35.62
CA THR A 51 -29.20 48.05 34.64
C THR A 51 -28.52 47.76 33.29
N GLU A 52 -27.52 46.87 33.28
CA GLU A 52 -26.71 46.59 32.10
C GLU A 52 -27.28 45.46 31.22
N SER A 53 -26.91 45.44 29.94
CA SER A 53 -27.30 44.39 29.00
C SER A 53 -26.57 43.06 29.29
N TRP A 54 -27.31 41.95 29.39
CA TRP A 54 -26.73 40.63 29.75
C TRP A 54 -26.17 39.81 28.58
N ASP A 55 -26.12 40.34 27.35
CA ASP A 55 -25.77 39.58 26.14
C ASP A 55 -24.33 39.03 26.17
N ARG A 56 -23.40 39.73 26.83
CA ARG A 56 -22.00 39.30 27.00
C ARG A 56 -21.88 37.96 27.74
N PHE A 57 -22.77 37.69 28.70
CA PHE A 57 -22.73 36.49 29.53
C PHE A 57 -23.53 35.33 28.94
N LEU A 58 -24.31 35.58 27.89
CA LEU A 58 -25.14 34.57 27.26
C LEU A 58 -24.33 33.73 26.26
N PRO A 59 -24.41 32.38 26.32
CA PRO A 59 -23.77 31.53 25.33
C PRO A 59 -24.37 31.69 23.94
N ASN A 60 -23.64 32.35 23.03
CA ASN A 60 -24.07 32.53 21.64
C ASN A 60 -23.64 31.33 20.77
N PHE A 61 -24.45 30.28 20.76
CA PHE A 61 -24.23 29.13 19.87
C PHE A 61 -24.74 29.44 18.47
N LYS A 62 -23.80 29.64 17.53
CA LYS A 62 -24.08 29.70 16.09
C LYS A 62 -23.82 28.32 15.49
N LYS A 63 -24.77 27.77 14.73
CA LYS A 63 -24.52 26.54 13.96
C LYS A 63 -23.35 26.80 13.01
N LYS A 64 -22.22 26.13 13.22
CA LYS A 64 -21.10 26.21 12.28
C LYS A 64 -21.41 25.26 11.14
N ASN A 65 -21.94 25.77 10.03
CA ASN A 65 -22.07 25.01 8.80
C ASN A 65 -20.69 24.89 8.13
N VAL A 66 -19.77 24.18 8.80
CA VAL A 66 -18.45 23.88 8.25
C VAL A 66 -18.67 22.87 7.14
N LYS A 67 -18.49 23.31 5.89
CA LYS A 67 -18.58 22.42 4.73
C LYS A 67 -17.49 21.37 4.86
N GLN A 68 -17.87 20.14 5.19
CA GLN A 68 -16.96 19.01 5.11
C GLN A 68 -16.59 18.77 3.64
N LYS A 69 -15.34 18.36 3.39
CA LYS A 69 -14.92 17.99 2.04
C LYS A 69 -15.82 16.85 1.57
N LYS A 70 -16.56 17.09 0.48
CA LYS A 70 -17.41 16.07 -0.12
C LYS A 70 -16.50 14.93 -0.58
N PRO A 71 -16.80 13.66 -0.24
CA PRO A 71 -16.07 12.54 -0.81
C PRO A 71 -16.20 12.61 -2.34
N ASN A 72 -15.12 12.31 -3.06
CA ASN A 72 -15.16 12.29 -4.52
C ASN A 72 -16.24 11.30 -4.96
N THR A 73 -17.37 11.83 -5.37
CA THR A 73 -18.57 11.04 -5.65
C THR A 73 -18.41 10.54 -7.07
N LYS A 74 -18.21 9.23 -7.23
CA LYS A 74 -18.19 8.60 -8.56
C LYS A 74 -19.45 9.05 -9.30
N GLU A 75 -19.29 9.56 -10.52
CA GLU A 75 -20.39 10.02 -11.34
C GLU A 75 -21.46 8.92 -11.41
N LYS A 76 -22.73 9.32 -11.20
CA LYS A 76 -23.85 8.39 -11.23
C LYS A 76 -23.94 7.86 -12.66
N LYS A 77 -23.87 6.53 -12.82
CA LYS A 77 -24.03 5.88 -14.12
C LYS A 77 -25.37 6.32 -14.73
N GLN A 78 -25.34 6.68 -16.00
CA GLN A 78 -26.55 7.05 -16.74
C GLN A 78 -27.55 5.91 -16.67
N TYR A 79 -28.83 6.25 -16.47
CA TYR A 79 -29.90 5.25 -16.32
C TYR A 79 -30.03 4.46 -17.63
N THR A 80 -29.66 3.19 -17.58
CA THR A 80 -29.88 2.23 -18.67
C THR A 80 -31.08 1.36 -18.30
N PRO A 81 -32.13 1.29 -19.15
CA PRO A 81 -33.32 0.49 -18.84
C PRO A 81 -33.01 -1.02 -18.85
N PHE A 82 -31.95 -1.42 -19.54
CA PHE A 82 -31.49 -2.81 -19.55
C PHE A 82 -30.53 -3.08 -18.38
N PRO A 83 -30.67 -4.23 -17.70
CA PRO A 83 -29.70 -4.65 -16.70
C PRO A 83 -28.34 -4.92 -17.37
N PRO A 84 -27.22 -4.76 -16.64
CA PRO A 84 -25.92 -5.17 -17.15
C PRO A 84 -25.89 -6.70 -17.40
N PRO A 85 -25.07 -7.18 -18.34
CA PRO A 85 -24.93 -8.62 -18.58
C PRO A 85 -24.45 -9.33 -17.31
N GLN A 86 -24.94 -10.55 -17.09
CA GLN A 86 -24.50 -11.39 -15.98
C GLN A 86 -23.02 -11.75 -16.17
N GLN A 87 -22.24 -11.78 -15.09
CA GLN A 87 -20.86 -12.25 -15.18
C GLN A 87 -20.87 -13.76 -15.46
N PRO A 88 -20.08 -14.25 -16.43
CA PRO A 88 -20.06 -15.68 -16.76
C PRO A 88 -19.57 -16.49 -15.55
N SER A 89 -20.10 -17.71 -15.41
CA SER A 89 -19.66 -18.59 -14.33
C SER A 89 -18.24 -19.11 -14.59
N LYS A 90 -17.58 -19.64 -13.55
CA LYS A 90 -16.27 -20.28 -13.71
C LYS A 90 -16.32 -21.43 -14.71
N ILE A 91 -17.43 -22.17 -14.76
CA ILE A 91 -17.62 -23.28 -15.69
C ILE A 91 -17.68 -22.77 -17.13
N ASP A 92 -18.40 -21.67 -17.36
CA ASP A 92 -18.54 -21.07 -18.69
C ASP A 92 -17.20 -20.55 -19.22
N LEU A 93 -16.38 -19.92 -18.36
CA LEU A 93 -15.02 -19.49 -18.72
C LEU A 93 -14.11 -20.69 -19.05
N GLU A 94 -14.24 -21.80 -18.32
CA GLU A 94 -13.47 -23.02 -18.59
C GLU A 94 -13.95 -23.74 -19.86
N LEU A 95 -15.23 -23.64 -20.19
CA LEU A 95 -15.81 -24.16 -21.44
C LEU A 95 -15.37 -23.32 -22.65
N GLU A 96 -15.44 -21.99 -22.57
CA GLU A 96 -14.96 -21.08 -23.64
C GLU A 96 -13.47 -21.25 -23.92
N SER A 97 -12.65 -21.40 -22.88
CA SER A 97 -11.20 -21.63 -23.00
C SER A 97 -10.85 -23.06 -23.44
N GLY A 98 -11.82 -23.99 -23.43
CA GLY A 98 -11.62 -25.42 -23.69
C GLY A 98 -10.83 -26.14 -22.60
N GLU A 99 -10.45 -25.46 -21.51
CA GLU A 99 -9.71 -26.04 -20.40
C GLU A 99 -10.58 -27.00 -19.58
N TYR A 100 -11.91 -26.84 -19.60
CA TYR A 100 -12.83 -27.73 -18.88
C TYR A 100 -12.63 -29.21 -19.27
N PHE A 101 -12.47 -29.49 -20.56
CA PHE A 101 -12.30 -30.85 -21.09
C PHE A 101 -10.88 -31.42 -20.93
N MET A 102 -9.89 -30.60 -20.51
CA MET A 102 -8.52 -31.08 -20.30
C MET A 102 -8.39 -31.80 -18.95
N SER A 103 -7.69 -32.94 -18.94
CA SER A 103 -7.36 -33.63 -17.68
C SER A 103 -6.37 -32.84 -16.83
N ASP A 104 -6.41 -33.03 -15.52
CA ASP A 104 -5.54 -32.29 -14.58
C ASP A 104 -4.04 -32.48 -14.85
N LYS A 105 -3.66 -33.67 -15.35
CA LYS A 105 -2.29 -33.96 -15.79
C LYS A 105 -1.86 -33.08 -16.97
N LYS A 106 -2.75 -32.84 -17.94
CA LYS A 106 -2.46 -31.97 -19.09
C LYS A 106 -2.42 -30.50 -18.66
N LYS A 107 -3.31 -30.09 -17.74
CA LYS A 107 -3.32 -28.74 -17.15
C LYS A 107 -2.02 -28.46 -16.39
N SER A 108 -1.55 -29.40 -15.58
CA SER A 108 -0.31 -29.25 -14.80
C SER A 108 0.92 -29.23 -15.71
N ALA A 109 0.97 -30.06 -16.76
CA ALA A 109 2.04 -30.02 -17.76
C ALA A 109 2.11 -28.68 -18.49
N LYS A 110 0.97 -28.13 -18.94
CA LYS A 110 0.89 -26.80 -19.58
C LYS A 110 1.37 -25.69 -18.63
N LYS A 111 0.96 -25.73 -17.36
CA LYS A 111 1.43 -24.80 -16.32
C LYS A 111 2.92 -24.91 -16.02
N TRP A 112 3.49 -26.11 -16.08
CA TRP A 112 4.92 -26.32 -15.90
C TRP A 112 5.71 -25.76 -17.07
N GLN A 113 5.25 -26.01 -18.30
CA GLN A 113 5.86 -25.46 -19.51
C GLN A 113 5.87 -23.92 -19.49
N GLU A 114 4.73 -23.30 -19.18
CA GLU A 114 4.62 -21.84 -19.08
C GLU A 114 5.57 -21.25 -17.99
N LYS A 115 5.81 -21.99 -16.90
CA LYS A 115 6.78 -21.58 -15.88
C LYS A 115 8.22 -21.65 -16.38
N LEU A 116 8.57 -22.69 -17.14
CA LEU A 116 9.88 -22.83 -17.77
C LEU A 116 10.13 -21.73 -18.78
N ASP A 117 9.14 -21.44 -19.63
CA ASP A 117 9.21 -20.39 -20.65
C ASP A 117 9.35 -19.00 -20.00
N LYS A 118 8.59 -18.71 -18.93
CA LYS A 118 8.78 -17.47 -18.15
C LYS A 118 10.14 -17.39 -17.46
N GLN A 119 10.73 -18.52 -17.09
CA GLN A 119 12.07 -18.57 -16.49
C GLN A 119 13.16 -18.32 -17.52
N SER A 120 13.05 -18.89 -18.72
CA SER A 120 13.98 -18.65 -19.82
C SER A 120 13.91 -17.18 -20.26
N GLU A 121 12.71 -16.63 -20.45
CA GLU A 121 12.50 -15.21 -20.78
C GLU A 121 13.15 -14.26 -19.76
N LYS A 122 12.95 -14.50 -18.46
CA LYS A 122 13.57 -13.69 -17.39
C LYS A 122 15.09 -13.85 -17.36
N SER A 123 15.60 -15.05 -17.63
CA SER A 123 17.03 -15.31 -17.70
C SER A 123 17.66 -14.53 -18.86
N GLU A 124 17.00 -14.55 -20.02
CA GLU A 124 17.39 -13.78 -21.20
C GLU A 124 17.30 -12.28 -20.95
N GLU A 125 16.23 -11.77 -20.35
CA GLU A 125 16.10 -10.35 -20.03
C GLU A 125 17.22 -9.89 -19.08
N LYS A 126 17.53 -10.69 -18.05
CA LYS A 126 18.67 -10.42 -17.15
C LYS A 126 20.01 -10.51 -17.87
N LYS A 127 20.15 -11.38 -18.86
CA LYS A 127 21.36 -11.50 -19.68
C LYS A 127 21.51 -10.26 -20.57
N ARG A 128 20.45 -9.83 -21.26
CA ARG A 128 20.40 -8.61 -22.08
C ARG A 128 20.71 -7.36 -21.26
N LYS A 129 20.15 -7.23 -20.04
CA LYS A 129 20.47 -6.12 -19.12
C LYS A 129 21.94 -6.11 -18.70
N ARG A 130 22.52 -7.28 -18.43
CA ARG A 130 23.95 -7.43 -18.08
C ARG A 130 24.86 -7.08 -19.26
N GLU A 131 24.53 -7.56 -20.45
CA GLU A 131 25.27 -7.25 -21.69
C GLU A 131 25.18 -5.75 -22.03
N ALA A 132 24.00 -5.13 -21.89
CA ALA A 132 23.82 -3.70 -22.12
C ALA A 132 24.65 -2.83 -21.16
N ALA A 133 24.83 -3.27 -19.92
CA ALA A 133 25.68 -2.58 -18.94
C ALA A 133 27.18 -2.72 -19.24
N PHE A 134 27.59 -3.76 -19.98
CA PHE A 134 28.99 -4.00 -20.35
C PHE A 134 29.39 -3.31 -21.67
N VAL A 135 28.42 -2.80 -22.43
CA VAL A 135 28.72 -1.96 -23.61
C VAL A 135 29.17 -0.58 -23.11
N PRO A 136 30.42 -0.17 -23.38
CA PRO A 136 30.88 1.15 -22.99
C PRO A 136 29.99 2.23 -23.66
N PRO A 137 29.63 3.31 -22.95
CA PRO A 137 28.82 4.36 -23.52
C PRO A 137 29.53 4.96 -24.73
N LYS A 138 28.80 5.18 -25.82
CA LYS A 138 29.35 5.84 -27.01
C LYS A 138 29.72 7.27 -26.67
N VAL A 139 31.00 7.53 -26.40
CA VAL A 139 31.56 8.87 -26.33
C VAL A 139 31.47 9.49 -27.71
N ARG A 140 30.62 10.51 -27.88
CA ARG A 140 30.81 11.47 -28.97
C ARG A 140 32.04 12.28 -28.62
N PHE A 141 33.20 11.89 -29.15
CA PHE A 141 34.33 12.79 -29.27
C PHE A 141 33.89 13.96 -30.16
N SER A 142 33.37 15.02 -29.54
CA SER A 142 33.31 16.32 -30.18
C SER A 142 34.75 16.82 -30.25
N PHE A 143 35.45 16.42 -31.31
CA PHE A 143 36.70 17.06 -31.69
C PHE A 143 36.36 18.52 -32.00
N CYS A 144 36.56 19.39 -31.01
CA CYS A 144 36.71 20.81 -31.27
C CYS A 144 38.03 20.94 -32.03
N VAL A 145 37.92 20.97 -33.36
CA VAL A 145 39.04 21.24 -34.25
C VAL A 145 39.42 22.71 -34.04
N PHE A 146 40.26 22.96 -33.03
CA PHE A 146 40.92 24.24 -32.85
C PHE A 146 42.05 24.30 -33.88
N ILE A 147 41.71 24.79 -35.07
CA ILE A 147 42.72 25.23 -36.04
C ILE A 147 43.38 26.45 -35.42
N TYR A 148 44.62 26.28 -34.94
CA TYR A 148 45.53 27.40 -34.76
C TYR A 148 46.81 27.17 -35.57
N VAL A 149 47.05 28.19 -36.37
CA VAL A 149 48.07 28.40 -37.39
C VAL A 149 49.49 28.16 -36.89
N SER A 150 50.28 27.60 -37.80
CA SER A 150 51.73 27.45 -37.82
C SER A 150 52.51 28.65 -37.25
N VAL A 151 53.39 28.40 -36.28
CA VAL A 151 54.74 28.99 -36.27
C VAL A 151 55.71 28.08 -35.51
N GLY A 152 56.83 27.76 -36.16
CA GLY A 152 57.77 26.73 -35.74
C GLY A 152 58.62 27.10 -34.54
N PHE A 153 58.94 26.08 -33.75
CA PHE A 153 60.15 26.06 -32.93
C PHE A 153 60.63 24.61 -32.83
N SER A 154 61.86 24.40 -33.29
CA SER A 154 62.54 23.11 -33.31
C SER A 154 62.90 22.72 -31.87
N PHE A 155 62.38 21.60 -31.37
CA PHE A 155 62.87 21.02 -30.12
C PHE A 155 63.01 19.51 -30.23
N SER A 156 64.17 19.06 -29.77
CA SER A 156 64.76 17.75 -29.98
C SER A 156 63.85 16.59 -29.57
N CYS A 157 63.80 15.58 -30.45
CA CYS A 157 63.06 14.34 -30.29
C CYS A 157 63.74 13.45 -29.23
N ARG A 158 63.07 13.25 -28.09
CA ARG A 158 63.41 12.16 -27.15
C ARG A 158 62.41 11.04 -27.31
N VAL A 159 62.91 9.93 -27.83
CA VAL A 159 62.25 8.65 -28.04
C VAL A 159 61.70 8.11 -26.72
N THR A 160 60.39 7.90 -26.63
CA THR A 160 59.80 6.81 -25.85
C THR A 160 58.65 6.18 -26.63
N LYS A 161 58.95 4.97 -27.11
CA LYS A 161 58.09 3.83 -27.47
C LYS A 161 56.64 3.94 -26.99
N SER A 162 55.69 3.84 -27.91
CA SER A 162 54.93 2.59 -28.09
C SER A 162 53.72 2.83 -29.01
N CYS A 163 53.91 2.56 -30.29
CA CYS A 163 52.86 2.11 -31.18
C CYS A 163 53.48 0.96 -31.94
N TYR A 164 52.90 -0.23 -31.86
CA TYR A 164 52.58 -1.02 -33.04
C TYR A 164 51.73 -2.23 -32.66
N LEU A 165 50.62 -2.36 -33.41
CA LEU A 165 49.92 -3.60 -33.79
C LEU A 165 49.16 -4.36 -32.67
N PHE A 166 48.03 -5.01 -32.93
CA PHE A 166 47.65 -5.72 -34.14
C PHE A 166 46.12 -5.91 -34.24
N GLN A 167 45.66 -6.05 -35.46
CA GLN A 167 44.30 -6.16 -35.97
C GLN A 167 43.69 -7.57 -35.77
N GLU A 168 42.35 -7.63 -35.78
CA GLU A 168 41.42 -8.73 -36.11
C GLU A 168 41.78 -10.21 -35.82
N ASN A 169 40.80 -10.96 -35.28
CA ASN A 169 40.48 -12.30 -35.79
C ASN A 169 39.05 -12.74 -35.41
N THR A 170 38.31 -13.13 -36.43
CA THR A 170 37.05 -13.89 -36.39
C THR A 170 37.34 -15.38 -36.64
N ALA A 171 36.53 -16.24 -35.98
CA ALA A 171 36.22 -17.65 -36.26
C ALA A 171 37.21 -18.76 -35.85
N GLY A 172 36.66 -19.81 -35.19
CA GLY A 172 37.23 -21.18 -35.20
C GLY A 172 37.18 -21.96 -33.87
N LEU A 173 36.33 -23.00 -33.81
CA LEU A 173 36.22 -24.06 -32.80
C LEU A 173 37.53 -24.86 -32.57
N SER A 174 37.78 -25.33 -31.34
CA SER A 174 38.12 -26.75 -31.07
C SER A 174 38.17 -27.09 -29.56
N GLU A 175 37.83 -28.34 -29.27
CA GLU A 175 37.67 -29.01 -27.98
C GLU A 175 38.93 -29.16 -27.10
N SER A 176 38.61 -29.36 -25.81
CA SER A 176 39.34 -30.15 -24.81
C SER A 176 40.60 -29.58 -24.14
N ALA A 177 40.44 -29.27 -22.84
CA ALA A 177 41.42 -29.61 -21.82
C ALA A 177 40.64 -29.99 -20.55
N LYS A 178 40.48 -31.30 -20.37
CA LYS A 178 40.03 -31.93 -19.12
C LYS A 178 41.28 -32.17 -18.27
N SER A 179 41.05 -32.29 -16.96
CA SER A 179 42.01 -32.43 -15.86
C SER A 179 42.57 -31.08 -15.39
N THR A 180 42.41 -30.66 -14.13
CA THR A 180 42.31 -31.43 -12.89
C THR A 180 41.22 -30.86 -11.96
N ASN A 181 40.62 -31.74 -11.14
CA ASN A 181 39.75 -31.45 -9.98
C ASN A 181 38.23 -31.71 -10.12
N ASP A 182 37.80 -32.64 -10.99
CA ASP A 182 36.42 -33.17 -11.00
C ASP A 182 36.03 -33.77 -9.63
N ASN A 183 36.99 -34.34 -8.90
CA ASN A 183 36.79 -34.89 -7.55
C ASN A 183 36.54 -33.79 -6.51
N GLU A 184 37.25 -32.66 -6.58
CA GLU A 184 37.06 -31.55 -5.63
C GLU A 184 35.72 -30.86 -5.86
N ILE A 185 35.33 -30.67 -7.13
CA ILE A 185 34.00 -30.10 -7.47
C ILE A 185 32.89 -31.05 -7.02
N ALA A 186 33.06 -32.37 -7.20
CA ALA A 186 32.12 -33.36 -6.69
C ALA A 186 32.06 -33.37 -5.16
N ASP A 187 33.17 -33.14 -4.46
CA ASP A 187 33.20 -33.12 -3.00
C ASP A 187 32.67 -31.80 -2.41
N ILE A 188 32.89 -30.67 -3.09
CA ILE A 188 32.27 -29.38 -2.78
C ILE A 188 30.74 -29.48 -2.99
N THR A 189 30.28 -30.09 -4.08
CA THR A 189 28.83 -30.26 -4.33
C THR A 189 28.17 -31.24 -3.35
N LYS A 190 28.83 -32.34 -2.98
CA LYS A 190 28.37 -33.24 -1.91
C LYS A 190 28.36 -32.53 -0.55
N SER A 191 29.36 -31.72 -0.24
CA SER A 191 29.46 -30.91 0.99
C SER A 191 28.31 -29.90 1.08
N LEU A 192 28.04 -29.16 0.00
CA LEU A 192 26.91 -28.22 -0.07
C LEU A 192 25.56 -28.93 0.06
N LYS A 193 25.38 -30.09 -0.58
CA LYS A 193 24.15 -30.89 -0.47
C LYS A 193 23.96 -31.46 0.93
N LYS A 194 25.03 -31.89 1.60
CA LYS A 194 25.02 -32.35 3.00
C LYS A 194 24.74 -31.20 3.98
N LYS A 195 25.30 -30.00 3.72
CA LYS A 195 25.03 -28.79 4.50
C LYS A 195 23.58 -28.33 4.35
N ALA A 196 23.02 -28.33 3.14
CA ALA A 196 21.61 -28.04 2.89
C ALA A 196 20.65 -29.03 3.57
N LYS A 197 20.99 -30.34 3.57
CA LYS A 197 20.21 -31.36 4.28
C LYS A 197 20.27 -31.19 5.80
N LYS A 198 21.43 -30.80 6.35
CA LYS A 198 21.57 -30.47 7.78
C LYS A 198 20.75 -29.25 8.18
N PHE A 199 20.74 -28.19 7.36
CA PHE A 199 19.90 -27.00 7.62
C PHE A 199 18.40 -27.32 7.62
N ARG A 200 17.93 -28.17 6.70
CA ARG A 200 16.54 -28.62 6.70
C ARG A 200 16.18 -29.46 7.93
N ASN A 201 17.10 -30.30 8.39
CA ASN A 201 16.87 -31.09 9.60
C ASN A 201 16.86 -30.22 10.85
N SER A 202 17.76 -29.24 10.96
CA SER A 202 17.74 -28.28 12.08
C SER A 202 16.50 -27.39 12.07
N GLU A 203 16.02 -26.99 10.90
CA GLU A 203 14.77 -26.22 10.75
C GLU A 203 13.53 -27.05 11.13
N ALA A 204 13.54 -28.36 10.81
CA ALA A 204 12.48 -29.28 11.25
C ALA A 204 12.51 -29.52 12.77
N GLU A 205 13.70 -29.66 13.37
CA GLU A 205 13.88 -29.79 14.82
C GLU A 205 13.46 -28.51 15.57
N GLU A 206 13.79 -27.34 15.04
CA GLU A 206 13.33 -26.05 15.59
C GLU A 206 11.81 -25.89 15.49
N ASN A 207 11.20 -26.28 14.36
CA ASN A 207 9.74 -26.22 14.20
C ASN A 207 9.00 -27.15 15.17
N VAL A 208 9.49 -28.39 15.35
CA VAL A 208 8.92 -29.34 16.32
C VAL A 208 9.06 -28.80 17.76
N LYS A 209 10.19 -28.14 18.08
CA LYS A 209 10.41 -27.50 19.39
C LYS A 209 9.49 -26.27 19.60
N ILE A 210 9.19 -25.52 18.55
CA ILE A 210 8.24 -24.39 18.61
C ILE A 210 6.80 -24.91 18.82
N GLU A 211 6.38 -25.95 18.11
CA GLU A 211 5.04 -26.54 18.25
C GLU A 211 4.80 -27.09 19.66
N SER A 212 5.76 -27.80 20.24
CA SER A 212 5.68 -28.28 21.64
C SER A 212 5.59 -27.16 22.67
N TYR A 213 6.27 -26.02 22.44
CA TYR A 213 6.17 -24.84 23.30
C TYR A 213 4.80 -24.15 23.20
N VAL A 214 4.23 -24.08 22.00
CA VAL A 214 2.88 -23.52 21.78
C VAL A 214 1.80 -24.42 22.40
N ALA A 215 1.89 -25.74 22.22
CA ALA A 215 0.96 -26.71 22.80
C ALA A 215 0.93 -26.65 24.35
N SER A 216 2.10 -26.51 24.98
CA SER A 216 2.23 -26.39 26.44
C SER A 216 1.57 -25.11 27.00
N ASN A 217 1.54 -24.03 26.21
CA ASN A 217 0.92 -22.77 26.59
C ASN A 217 -0.62 -22.77 26.44
N GLU A 218 -1.17 -23.59 25.56
CA GLU A 218 -2.63 -23.71 25.40
C GLU A 218 -3.28 -24.50 26.54
N GLU A 219 -2.59 -25.52 27.05
CA GLU A 219 -3.10 -26.38 28.12
C GLU A 219 -3.16 -25.68 29.50
N SER A 220 -2.30 -24.68 29.73
CA SER A 220 -2.31 -23.87 30.95
C SER A 220 -3.43 -22.81 31.02
N ARG A 221 -4.19 -22.59 29.93
CA ARG A 221 -5.23 -21.55 29.84
C ARG A 221 -6.64 -22.08 30.12
N SER A 222 -6.88 -22.58 31.34
CA SER A 222 -8.21 -23.03 31.77
C SER A 222 -9.15 -21.85 32.17
N LYS A 223 -10.18 -21.65 31.34
CA LYS A 223 -11.51 -21.01 31.54
C LYS A 223 -11.70 -20.00 32.70
N LYS A 224 -11.62 -18.69 32.38
CA LYS A 224 -12.28 -17.62 33.16
C LYS A 224 -13.74 -17.47 32.70
N LYS A 225 -14.68 -17.95 33.53
CA LYS A 225 -16.14 -17.93 33.34
C LYS A 225 -16.65 -16.48 33.23
N ARG A 226 -17.23 -16.08 32.08
CA ARG A 226 -17.91 -14.77 31.92
C ARG A 226 -19.35 -14.91 32.44
N ARG A 227 -19.72 -14.10 33.44
CA ARG A 227 -21.10 -13.92 33.92
C ARG A 227 -21.92 -13.22 32.83
N SER A 228 -23.01 -13.83 32.39
CA SER A 228 -24.05 -13.19 31.57
C SER A 228 -25.04 -12.45 32.46
N SER A 229 -25.19 -11.14 32.26
CA SER A 229 -26.29 -10.35 32.81
C SER A 229 -27.53 -10.52 31.93
N SER A 230 -28.61 -11.09 32.47
CA SER A 230 -29.92 -11.12 31.83
C SER A 230 -30.63 -9.77 31.99
N LYS A 231 -31.26 -9.33 30.90
CA LYS A 231 -32.29 -8.29 30.87
C LYS A 231 -33.57 -8.78 31.56
#